data_AF-A0A9P6X0A3-F1
#
_entry.id   AF-A0A9P6X0A3-F1
#
_cell.length_a   1.000
_cell.length_b   1.000
_cell.length_c   1.000
_cell.angle_alpha   90.00
_cell.angle_beta   90.00
_cell.angle_gamma   90.00
#
_symmetry.space_group_name_H-M   'P 1'
#
loop_
_entity.id
_entity.type
_entity.pdbx_description
1 polymer ?
#
loop_
_entity_poly.entity_id
_entity_poly.type
_entity_poly.pdbx_seq_one_letter_code
_entity_poly.pdbx_strand_id
1 'polypeptide(L)'
;MPKSKSQKENIRPISYNKPIPGKRILKVNIDQENVNGVSKKYFNVPVSSWTSPSKLVDSIQAESILETGPEQALSHIRDSLKNIEESNNVPNQLSKYAANCYKYSLNSKFSEEFKKLYAAKRGRVQDGVLKEKSRILSFKAMDSASDITEKALGILKESTLREMDNEFHNENSASQSQSTNKEATETNDTELMGPTRLINHIS
;
A
#
# COMPACT_ATOMS: atom_id res chain seq x y z
N MET A 1 -26.55 -23.36 67.42
CA MET A 1 -26.47 -23.51 65.96
C MET A 1 -26.92 -22.22 65.29
N PRO A 2 -26.04 -21.44 64.64
CA PRO A 2 -26.46 -20.30 63.84
C PRO A 2 -26.87 -20.78 62.43
N LYS A 3 -28.08 -20.42 62.00
CA LYS A 3 -28.57 -20.67 60.63
C LYS A 3 -28.00 -19.61 59.69
N SER A 4 -27.20 -20.04 58.71
CA SER A 4 -26.71 -19.24 57.59
C SER A 4 -27.84 -18.55 56.83
N LYS A 5 -27.77 -17.22 56.71
CA LYS A 5 -28.56 -16.46 55.73
C LYS A 5 -27.73 -16.31 54.46
N SER A 6 -28.15 -17.03 53.43
CA SER A 6 -27.68 -16.93 52.04
C SER A 6 -27.84 -15.50 51.52
N GLN A 7 -26.75 -14.91 51.06
CA GLN A 7 -26.76 -13.71 50.21
C GLN A 7 -27.36 -14.09 48.85
N LYS A 8 -28.59 -13.68 48.58
CA LYS A 8 -29.08 -13.57 47.21
C LYS A 8 -28.46 -12.33 46.61
N GLU A 9 -27.49 -12.51 45.72
CA GLU A 9 -27.04 -11.48 44.78
C GLU A 9 -28.26 -11.04 43.96
N ASN A 10 -28.70 -9.83 44.25
CA ASN A 10 -29.77 -9.17 43.52
C ASN A 10 -29.13 -8.58 42.25
N ILE A 11 -28.98 -9.42 41.22
CA ILE A 11 -28.62 -8.97 39.86
C ILE A 11 -29.78 -8.11 39.39
N ARG A 12 -29.62 -6.78 39.52
CA ARG A 12 -30.59 -5.83 38.99
C ARG A 12 -30.67 -6.04 37.47
N PRO A 13 -31.87 -6.23 36.88
CA PRO A 13 -31.99 -6.20 35.44
C PRO A 13 -31.56 -4.81 34.95
N ILE A 14 -30.67 -4.79 33.95
CA ILE A 14 -30.25 -3.56 33.26
C ILE A 14 -31.52 -2.94 32.68
N SER A 15 -32.00 -1.90 33.37
CA SER A 15 -33.15 -1.12 32.95
C SER A 15 -32.86 -0.53 31.57
N TYR A 16 -33.62 -0.97 30.56
CA TYR A 16 -33.69 -0.30 29.26
C TYR A 16 -34.29 1.09 29.48
N ASN A 17 -33.43 2.03 29.83
CA ASN A 17 -33.79 3.43 29.94
C ASN A 17 -34.33 3.89 28.58
N LYS A 18 -35.60 4.28 28.55
CA LYS A 18 -36.22 4.97 27.42
C LYS A 18 -35.29 6.10 26.97
N PRO A 19 -35.03 6.26 25.66
CA PRO A 19 -34.10 7.27 25.19
C PRO A 19 -34.65 8.68 25.46
N ILE A 20 -33.81 9.51 26.10
CA ILE A 20 -34.07 10.92 26.37
C ILE A 20 -33.87 11.70 25.05
N PRO A 21 -34.84 12.53 24.62
CA PRO A 21 -34.70 13.38 23.44
C PRO A 21 -33.44 14.26 23.56
N GLY A 22 -32.58 14.24 22.54
CA GLY A 22 -31.34 15.04 22.50
C GLY A 22 -30.04 14.29 22.85
N LYS A 23 -30.10 13.03 23.31
CA LYS A 23 -28.89 12.19 23.40
C LYS A 23 -28.42 11.79 22.00
N ARG A 24 -27.35 12.44 21.55
CA ARG A 24 -26.62 12.06 20.33
C ARG A 24 -26.19 10.59 20.44
N ILE A 25 -26.28 9.84 19.33
CA ILE A 25 -25.78 8.46 19.19
C ILE A 25 -24.25 8.52 19.20
N LEU A 26 -23.64 8.90 20.32
CA LEU A 26 -22.22 9.27 20.37
C LEU A 26 -21.31 8.06 20.51
N LYS A 27 -21.81 6.91 20.98
CA LYS A 27 -21.00 5.74 21.30
C LYS A 27 -21.81 4.45 21.21
N VAL A 28 -22.35 4.12 20.05
CA VAL A 28 -22.81 2.73 19.80
C VAL A 28 -21.68 2.01 19.09
N ASN A 29 -21.14 0.99 19.74
CA ASN A 29 -20.14 0.13 19.13
C ASN A 29 -20.89 -0.98 18.37
N ILE A 30 -20.97 -0.85 17.05
CA ILE A 30 -21.68 -1.82 16.19
C ILE A 30 -21.09 -3.22 16.31
N ASP A 31 -19.80 -3.35 16.66
CA ASP A 31 -19.16 -4.66 16.91
C ASP A 31 -19.74 -5.37 18.13
N GLN A 32 -20.31 -4.64 19.10
CA GLN A 32 -20.96 -5.23 20.27
C GLN A 32 -22.39 -5.70 19.96
N GLU A 33 -23.01 -5.19 18.89
CA GLU A 33 -24.42 -5.45 18.58
C GLU A 33 -24.64 -6.59 17.57
N ASN A 34 -23.57 -7.32 17.22
CA ASN A 34 -23.60 -8.58 16.46
C ASN A 34 -24.55 -8.55 15.25
N VAL A 35 -24.43 -7.50 14.43
CA VAL A 35 -25.25 -7.34 13.22
C VAL A 35 -24.66 -8.20 12.10
N ASN A 36 -25.45 -9.16 11.61
CA ASN A 36 -25.06 -10.00 10.49
C ASN A 36 -25.00 -9.19 9.18
N GLY A 37 -24.03 -9.47 8.32
CA GLY A 37 -23.94 -8.90 6.97
C GLY A 37 -23.34 -7.49 6.88
N VAL A 38 -22.82 -6.92 7.97
CA VAL A 38 -22.07 -5.65 7.92
C VAL A 38 -20.66 -5.89 7.39
N SER A 39 -20.30 -5.22 6.29
CA SER A 39 -18.99 -5.41 5.68
C SER A 39 -17.91 -4.56 6.34
N LYS A 40 -17.11 -5.15 7.22
CA LYS A 40 -16.02 -4.45 7.93
C LYS A 40 -14.93 -3.89 7.01
N LYS A 41 -14.80 -4.41 5.78
CA LYS A 41 -13.84 -3.93 4.79
C LYS A 41 -14.21 -2.57 4.21
N TYR A 42 -15.52 -2.34 4.03
CA TYR A 42 -16.07 -1.14 3.38
C TYR A 42 -16.77 -0.19 4.35
N PHE A 43 -17.12 -0.68 5.54
CA PHE A 43 -17.93 0.03 6.52
C PHE A 43 -17.32 -0.11 7.92
N ASN A 44 -16.28 0.68 8.18
CA ASN A 44 -15.56 0.71 9.45
C ASN A 44 -15.37 2.15 9.94
N VAL A 45 -16.47 2.89 10.03
CA VAL A 45 -16.52 4.27 10.53
C VAL A 45 -17.42 4.37 11.75
N PRO A 46 -17.13 5.33 12.66
CA PRO A 46 -18.05 5.63 13.74
C PRO A 46 -19.40 6.08 13.19
N VAL A 47 -20.48 5.78 13.92
CA VAL A 47 -21.88 6.09 13.54
C VAL A 47 -22.06 7.56 13.16
N SER A 48 -21.37 8.47 13.85
CA SER A 48 -21.39 9.91 13.56
C SER A 48 -20.90 10.29 12.16
N SER A 49 -20.22 9.39 11.47
CA SER A 49 -19.57 9.64 10.18
C SER A 49 -20.22 8.93 9.00
N TRP A 50 -21.32 8.19 9.23
CA TRP A 50 -22.05 7.46 8.17
C TRP A 50 -22.66 8.34 7.08
N THR A 51 -22.82 9.63 7.34
CA THR A 51 -23.33 10.61 6.37
C THR A 51 -22.23 11.35 5.62
N SER A 52 -20.96 11.05 5.89
CA SER A 52 -19.83 11.74 5.27
C SER A 52 -19.15 10.85 4.22
N PRO A 53 -19.24 11.18 2.92
CA PRO A 53 -18.57 10.44 1.86
C PRO A 53 -17.06 10.31 2.09
N SER A 54 -16.40 11.38 2.54
CA SER A 54 -14.96 11.38 2.80
C SER A 54 -14.58 10.43 3.93
N LYS A 55 -15.28 10.47 5.06
CA LYS A 55 -15.00 9.55 6.18
C LYS A 55 -15.25 8.09 5.79
N LEU A 56 -16.30 7.82 5.03
CA LEU A 56 -16.57 6.48 4.53
C LEU A 56 -15.44 5.99 3.63
N VAL A 57 -15.05 6.77 2.62
CA VAL A 57 -13.93 6.42 1.72
C VAL A 57 -12.63 6.24 2.50
N ASP A 58 -12.34 7.10 3.47
CA ASP A 58 -11.12 7.04 4.28
C ASP A 58 -11.04 5.74 5.09
N SER A 59 -12.17 5.18 5.53
CA SER A 59 -12.20 3.92 6.28
C SER A 59 -11.98 2.65 5.47
N ILE A 60 -12.13 2.72 4.13
CA ILE A 60 -11.95 1.55 3.27
C ILE A 60 -10.46 1.18 3.23
N GLN A 61 -10.16 -0.10 3.43
CA GLN A 61 -8.78 -0.62 3.39
C GLN A 61 -8.16 -0.42 2.00
N ALA A 62 -6.85 -0.19 1.94
CA ALA A 62 -6.14 0.11 0.70
C ALA A 62 -6.22 -1.07 -0.29
N GLU A 63 -6.16 -2.30 0.22
CA GLU A 63 -6.26 -3.54 -0.53
C GLU A 63 -7.63 -3.65 -1.20
N SER A 64 -8.71 -3.36 -0.45
CA SER A 64 -10.08 -3.41 -0.96
C SER A 64 -10.35 -2.35 -2.04
N ILE A 65 -9.68 -1.20 -1.96
CA ILE A 65 -9.78 -0.12 -2.96
C ILE A 65 -9.21 -0.51 -4.32
N LEU A 66 -8.18 -1.36 -4.33
CA LEU A 66 -7.57 -1.84 -5.57
C LEU A 66 -8.44 -2.91 -6.25
N GLU A 67 -9.08 -3.75 -5.45
CA GLU A 67 -9.89 -4.90 -5.91
C GLU A 67 -11.28 -4.51 -6.41
N THR A 68 -11.91 -3.46 -5.86
CA THR A 68 -13.31 -3.13 -6.17
C THR A 68 -13.52 -1.74 -6.77
N GLY A 69 -14.57 -1.62 -7.57
CA GLY A 69 -15.02 -0.35 -8.14
C GLY A 69 -15.77 0.52 -7.12
N PRO A 70 -15.84 1.85 -7.34
CA PRO A 70 -16.52 2.75 -6.42
C PRO A 70 -18.02 2.44 -6.28
N GLU A 71 -18.68 1.95 -7.33
CA GLU A 71 -20.08 1.52 -7.29
C GLU A 71 -20.29 0.32 -6.36
N GLN A 72 -19.42 -0.68 -6.46
CA GLN A 72 -19.48 -1.88 -5.63
C GLN A 72 -19.19 -1.56 -4.17
N ALA A 73 -18.16 -0.74 -3.90
CA ALA A 73 -17.86 -0.27 -2.55
C ALA A 73 -19.04 0.51 -1.93
N LEU A 74 -19.68 1.38 -2.70
CA LEU A 74 -20.87 2.12 -2.26
C LEU A 74 -22.06 1.19 -2.04
N SER A 75 -22.22 0.14 -2.86
CA SER A 75 -23.22 -0.91 -2.63
C SER A 75 -22.99 -1.62 -1.31
N HIS A 76 -21.77 -2.05 -1.01
CA HIS A 76 -21.46 -2.71 0.26
C HIS A 76 -21.75 -1.84 1.48
N ILE A 77 -21.51 -0.53 1.40
CA ILE A 77 -21.86 0.44 2.45
C ILE A 77 -23.39 0.51 2.62
N ARG A 78 -24.13 0.60 1.51
CA ARG A 78 -25.60 0.64 1.51
C ARG A 78 -26.20 -0.63 2.08
N ASP A 79 -25.70 -1.78 1.67
CA ASP A 79 -26.12 -3.09 2.19
C ASP A 79 -25.84 -3.19 3.69
N SER A 80 -24.68 -2.69 4.14
CA SER A 80 -24.35 -2.65 5.57
C SER A 80 -25.34 -1.77 6.36
N LEU A 81 -25.70 -0.58 5.84
CA LEU A 81 -26.68 0.30 6.46
C LEU A 81 -28.08 -0.34 6.52
N LYS A 82 -28.48 -1.03 5.45
CA LYS A 82 -29.76 -1.75 5.36
C LYS A 82 -29.81 -2.93 6.33
N ASN A 83 -28.72 -3.71 6.44
CA ASN A 83 -28.63 -4.80 7.40
C ASN A 83 -28.73 -4.31 8.86
N ILE A 84 -28.21 -3.11 9.16
CA ILE A 84 -28.36 -2.48 10.48
C ILE A 84 -29.80 -2.00 10.70
N GLU A 85 -30.45 -1.44 9.68
CA GLU A 85 -31.87 -1.05 9.75
C GLU A 85 -32.76 -2.25 10.06
N GLU A 86 -32.55 -3.38 9.38
CA GLU A 86 -33.37 -4.61 9.48
C GLU A 86 -33.02 -5.49 10.69
N SER A 87 -31.94 -5.17 11.42
CA SER A 87 -31.49 -5.97 12.56
C SER A 87 -32.39 -5.75 13.78
N ASN A 88 -32.87 -6.86 14.36
CA ASN A 88 -33.58 -6.85 15.64
C ASN A 88 -32.64 -6.75 16.85
N ASN A 89 -31.33 -6.88 16.64
CA ASN A 89 -30.32 -6.87 17.71
C ASN A 89 -29.81 -5.47 18.04
N VAL A 90 -30.19 -4.45 17.28
CA VAL A 90 -29.75 -3.07 17.48
C VAL A 90 -30.84 -2.22 18.14
N PRO A 91 -30.50 -1.18 18.94
CA PRO A 91 -31.45 -0.23 19.46
C PRO A 91 -32.24 0.45 18.33
N ASN A 92 -33.54 0.63 18.52
CA ASN A 92 -34.44 1.30 17.57
C ASN A 92 -33.92 2.66 17.08
N GLN A 93 -33.17 3.39 17.91
CA GLN A 93 -32.57 4.67 17.53
C GLN A 93 -31.44 4.50 16.51
N LEU A 94 -30.61 3.46 16.65
CA LEU A 94 -29.55 3.14 15.70
C LEU A 94 -30.13 2.63 14.38
N SER A 95 -31.10 1.70 14.42
CA SER A 95 -31.78 1.21 13.22
C SER A 95 -32.42 2.37 12.41
N LYS A 96 -33.17 3.27 13.08
CA LYS A 96 -33.74 4.46 12.42
C LYS A 96 -32.67 5.39 11.83
N TYR A 97 -31.55 5.55 12.52
CA TYR A 97 -30.46 6.38 12.02
C TYR A 97 -29.77 5.73 10.81
N ALA A 98 -29.56 4.41 10.82
CA ALA A 98 -29.03 3.66 9.68
C ALA A 98 -29.95 3.78 8.46
N ALA A 99 -31.26 3.66 8.64
CA ALA A 99 -32.27 3.86 7.59
C ALA A 99 -32.18 5.26 6.97
N ASN A 100 -32.01 6.30 7.80
CA ASN A 100 -31.83 7.67 7.31
C ASN A 100 -30.51 7.84 6.55
N CYS A 101 -29.42 7.23 7.03
CA CYS A 101 -28.13 7.24 6.34
C CYS A 101 -28.21 6.51 4.99
N TYR A 102 -28.92 5.38 4.94
CA TYR A 102 -29.18 4.65 3.69
C TYR A 102 -29.89 5.54 2.68
N LYS A 103 -31.02 6.17 3.08
CA LYS A 103 -31.76 7.12 2.23
C LYS A 103 -30.89 8.29 1.77
N TYR A 104 -30.09 8.85 2.67
CA TYR A 104 -29.18 9.94 2.33
C TYR A 104 -28.11 9.50 1.31
N SER A 105 -27.59 8.28 1.46
CA SER A 105 -26.59 7.73 0.54
C SER A 105 -27.13 7.53 -0.89
N LEU A 106 -28.44 7.39 -1.07
CA LEU A 106 -29.08 7.28 -2.39
C LEU A 106 -29.13 8.62 -3.13
N ASN A 107 -28.86 9.74 -2.46
CA ASN A 107 -28.78 11.04 -3.11
C ASN A 107 -27.67 11.04 -4.18
N SER A 108 -27.96 11.62 -5.35
CA SER A 108 -27.00 11.74 -6.45
C SER A 108 -25.76 12.53 -6.02
N LYS A 109 -25.93 13.63 -5.29
CA LYS A 109 -24.80 14.44 -4.80
C LYS A 109 -23.85 13.64 -3.92
N PHE A 110 -24.41 12.83 -3.01
CA PHE A 110 -23.63 11.94 -2.16
C PHE A 110 -22.87 10.91 -2.98
N SER A 111 -23.56 10.26 -3.92
CA SER A 111 -22.98 9.21 -4.76
C SER A 111 -21.82 9.75 -5.61
N GLU A 112 -22.01 10.90 -6.23
CA GLU A 112 -20.98 11.55 -7.05
C GLU A 112 -19.76 11.97 -6.22
N GLU A 113 -20.00 12.55 -5.04
CA GLU A 113 -18.92 12.93 -4.13
C GLU A 113 -18.14 11.70 -3.65
N PHE A 114 -18.84 10.64 -3.26
CA PHE A 114 -18.22 9.37 -2.87
C PHE A 114 -17.34 8.80 -3.99
N LYS A 115 -17.86 8.71 -5.22
CA LYS A 115 -17.12 8.19 -6.38
C LYS A 115 -15.85 8.99 -6.66
N LYS A 116 -15.93 10.32 -6.62
CA LYS A 116 -14.78 11.21 -6.83
C LYS A 116 -13.70 11.01 -5.77
N LEU A 117 -14.11 10.97 -4.49
CA LEU A 117 -13.19 10.75 -3.38
C LEU A 117 -12.56 9.36 -3.44
N TYR A 118 -13.34 8.34 -3.79
CA TYR A 118 -12.85 6.98 -3.97
C TYR A 118 -11.80 6.90 -5.08
N ALA A 119 -12.07 7.50 -6.24
CA ALA A 119 -11.12 7.55 -7.35
C ALA A 119 -9.82 8.26 -6.95
N ALA A 120 -9.92 9.38 -6.23
CA ALA A 120 -8.75 10.09 -5.71
C ALA A 120 -7.94 9.24 -4.73
N LYS A 121 -8.60 8.52 -3.81
CA LYS A 121 -7.92 7.62 -2.87
C LYS A 121 -7.26 6.45 -3.60
N ARG A 122 -7.93 5.86 -4.61
CA ARG A 122 -7.37 4.79 -5.45
C ARG A 122 -6.09 5.23 -6.16
N GLY A 123 -6.09 6.42 -6.76
CA GLY A 123 -4.90 6.99 -7.38
C GLY A 123 -3.74 7.11 -6.39
N ARG A 124 -3.99 7.65 -5.18
CA ARG A 124 -2.95 7.76 -4.13
C ARG A 124 -2.38 6.40 -3.71
N VAL A 125 -3.22 5.37 -3.59
CA VAL A 125 -2.78 4.01 -3.24
C VAL A 125 -1.89 3.44 -4.35
N GLN A 126 -2.30 3.58 -5.62
CA GLN A 126 -1.51 3.12 -6.77
C GLN A 126 -0.16 3.85 -6.88
N ASP A 127 -0.15 5.16 -6.69
CA ASP A 127 1.08 5.97 -6.66
C ASP A 127 2.03 5.53 -5.56
N GLY A 128 1.50 5.20 -4.37
CA GLY A 128 2.28 4.67 -3.25
C GLY A 128 2.99 3.36 -3.62
N VAL A 129 2.27 2.44 -4.27
CA VAL A 129 2.84 1.17 -4.75
C VAL A 129 3.92 1.39 -5.80
N LEU A 130 3.73 2.33 -6.73
CA LEU A 130 4.72 2.64 -7.76
C LEU A 130 5.99 3.27 -7.16
N LYS A 131 5.84 4.22 -6.23
CA LYS A 131 6.98 4.85 -5.53
C LYS A 131 7.80 3.82 -4.77
N GLU A 132 7.15 2.88 -4.09
CA GLU A 132 7.87 1.83 -3.36
C GLU A 132 8.61 0.87 -4.30
N LYS A 133 7.97 0.45 -5.41
CA LYS A 133 8.66 -0.35 -6.44
C LYS A 133 9.86 0.38 -7.03
N SER A 134 9.72 1.68 -7.30
CA SER A 134 10.83 2.51 -7.78
C SER A 134 11.97 2.55 -6.75
N ARG A 135 11.66 2.74 -5.46
CA ARG A 135 12.65 2.76 -4.37
C ARG A 135 13.41 1.44 -4.28
N ILE A 136 12.71 0.31 -4.34
CA ILE A 136 13.32 -1.03 -4.31
C ILE A 136 14.23 -1.24 -5.52
N LEU A 137 13.79 -0.85 -6.72
CA LEU A 137 14.63 -0.95 -7.93
C LEU A 137 15.88 -0.07 -7.83
N SER A 138 15.76 1.14 -7.32
CA SER A 138 16.91 2.02 -7.09
C SER A 138 17.90 1.40 -6.09
N PHE A 139 17.41 0.82 -4.99
CA PHE A 139 18.25 0.13 -4.01
C PHE A 139 19.00 -1.05 -4.65
N LYS A 140 18.28 -1.92 -5.39
CA LYS A 140 18.90 -3.04 -6.11
C LYS A 140 19.93 -2.60 -7.16
N ALA A 141 19.67 -1.50 -7.86
CA ALA A 141 20.60 -0.95 -8.84
C ALA A 141 21.89 -0.42 -8.17
N MET A 142 21.75 0.23 -7.01
CA MET A 142 22.90 0.68 -6.20
C MET A 142 23.72 -0.50 -5.67
N ASP A 143 23.05 -1.52 -5.13
CA ASP A 143 23.73 -2.75 -4.66
C ASP A 143 24.50 -3.41 -5.81
N SER A 144 23.86 -3.58 -6.97
CA SER A 144 24.50 -4.16 -8.16
C SER A 144 25.69 -3.31 -8.65
N ALA A 145 25.57 -1.98 -8.64
CA ALA A 145 26.67 -1.10 -9.02
C ALA A 145 27.84 -1.18 -8.02
N SER A 146 27.55 -1.31 -6.73
CA SER A 146 28.54 -1.54 -5.68
C SER A 146 29.28 -2.85 -5.91
N ASP A 147 28.55 -3.95 -6.15
CA ASP A 147 29.13 -5.28 -6.43
C ASP A 147 30.04 -5.26 -7.66
N ILE A 148 29.62 -4.58 -8.74
CA ILE A 148 30.42 -4.45 -9.97
C ILE A 148 31.69 -3.65 -9.69
N THR A 149 31.58 -2.54 -8.94
CA THR A 149 32.72 -1.68 -8.60
C THR A 149 33.72 -2.42 -7.71
N GLU A 150 33.25 -3.17 -6.72
CA GLU A 150 34.11 -3.97 -5.85
C GLU A 150 34.85 -5.06 -6.63
N LYS A 151 34.15 -5.76 -7.54
CA LYS A 151 34.78 -6.74 -8.43
C LYS A 151 35.82 -6.12 -9.35
N ALA A 152 35.51 -4.97 -9.95
CA ALA A 152 36.45 -4.25 -10.82
C ALA A 152 37.70 -3.78 -10.05
N LEU A 153 37.51 -3.28 -8.83
CA LEU A 153 38.62 -2.89 -7.96
C LEU A 153 39.47 -4.10 -7.54
N GLY A 154 38.83 -5.24 -7.29
CA GLY A 154 39.52 -6.51 -7.03
C GLY A 154 40.45 -6.92 -8.17
N ILE A 155 39.95 -6.88 -9.41
CA ILE A 155 40.74 -7.19 -10.62
C ILE A 155 41.92 -6.22 -10.76
N LEU A 156 41.69 -4.92 -10.58
CA LEU A 156 42.76 -3.91 -10.66
C LEU A 156 43.83 -4.16 -9.59
N LYS A 157 43.42 -4.42 -8.34
CA LYS A 157 44.34 -4.71 -7.24
C LYS A 157 45.18 -5.96 -7.50
N GLU A 158 44.57 -7.02 -8.03
CA GLU A 158 45.27 -8.25 -8.38
C GLU A 158 46.28 -8.03 -9.51
N SER A 159 45.90 -7.26 -10.55
CA SER A 159 46.80 -6.89 -11.65
C SER A 159 48.01 -6.08 -11.15
N THR A 160 47.79 -5.06 -10.32
CA THR A 160 48.88 -4.22 -9.80
C THR A 160 49.82 -4.99 -8.87
N LEU A 161 49.29 -5.86 -8.00
CA LEU A 161 50.13 -6.72 -7.16
C LEU A 161 51.03 -7.63 -8.01
N ARG A 162 50.46 -8.24 -9.05
CA ARG A 162 51.21 -9.10 -9.97
C ARG A 162 52.31 -8.37 -10.74
N GLU A 163 52.06 -7.12 -11.15
CA GLU A 163 53.09 -6.29 -11.79
C GLU A 163 54.24 -5.96 -10.82
N MET A 164 53.92 -5.53 -9.58
CA MET A 164 54.95 -5.26 -8.57
C MET A 164 55.78 -6.50 -8.21
N ASP A 165 55.15 -7.68 -8.13
CA ASP A 165 55.86 -8.94 -7.87
C ASP A 165 56.75 -9.37 -9.06
N ASN A 166 56.34 -9.07 -10.30
CA ASN A 166 57.13 -9.36 -11.50
C ASN A 166 58.34 -8.41 -11.65
N GLU A 167 58.22 -7.15 -11.23
CA GLU A 167 59.36 -6.20 -11.25
C GLU A 167 60.49 -6.60 -10.30
N PHE A 168 60.18 -7.25 -9.18
CA PHE A 168 61.18 -7.79 -8.25
C PHE A 168 62.04 -8.94 -8.80
N HIS A 169 61.64 -9.55 -9.92
CA HIS A 169 62.39 -10.64 -10.55
C HIS A 169 63.04 -10.27 -11.89
N ASN A 170 62.90 -9.03 -12.36
CA ASN A 170 63.35 -8.64 -13.70
C ASN A 170 64.55 -7.68 -13.73
N GLU A 171 65.21 -7.41 -12.59
CA GLU A 171 66.46 -6.61 -12.56
C GLU A 171 67.75 -7.40 -12.83
N ASN A 172 67.69 -8.70 -13.19
CA ASN A 172 68.89 -9.53 -13.41
C ASN A 172 69.06 -10.10 -14.82
N SER A 173 68.37 -9.57 -15.84
CA SER A 173 68.51 -10.04 -17.22
C SER A 173 68.63 -8.91 -18.23
N ALA A 174 69.44 -7.90 -17.92
CA ALA A 174 70.06 -7.07 -18.95
C ALA A 174 71.24 -7.83 -19.58
N SER A 175 71.02 -8.51 -20.71
CA SER A 175 71.90 -8.49 -21.90
C SER A 175 71.53 -9.54 -22.95
N GLN A 176 71.69 -9.11 -24.22
CA GLN A 176 71.94 -9.90 -25.44
C GLN A 176 70.69 -10.38 -26.22
N SER A 177 70.48 -10.21 -27.52
CA SER A 177 71.02 -9.38 -28.63
C SER A 177 70.15 -9.66 -29.86
N GLN A 178 70.02 -8.67 -30.76
CA GLN A 178 69.87 -8.78 -32.23
C GLN A 178 68.58 -9.34 -32.91
N SER A 179 67.93 -8.41 -33.64
CA SER A 179 67.58 -8.47 -35.08
C SER A 179 66.67 -9.57 -35.62
N THR A 180 65.52 -9.19 -36.16
CA THR A 180 65.16 -9.45 -37.58
C THR A 180 63.96 -8.59 -38.03
N ASN A 181 64.15 -7.91 -39.16
CA ASN A 181 63.12 -7.20 -39.93
C ASN A 181 62.05 -8.18 -40.48
N LYS A 182 60.81 -7.71 -40.62
CA LYS A 182 60.05 -7.76 -41.89
C LYS A 182 58.76 -6.91 -41.84
N GLU A 183 58.45 -6.37 -43.00
CA GLU A 183 57.45 -5.37 -43.37
C GLU A 183 55.96 -5.77 -43.24
N ALA A 184 55.15 -4.70 -43.13
CA ALA A 184 53.87 -4.40 -43.80
C ALA A 184 52.63 -5.29 -43.62
N THR A 185 51.54 -4.68 -43.12
CA THR A 185 50.21 -4.50 -43.77
C THR A 185 49.28 -3.77 -42.78
N GLU A 186 48.90 -2.53 -43.06
CA GLU A 186 47.61 -2.10 -43.66
C GLU A 186 46.38 -2.17 -42.73
N THR A 187 45.86 -0.96 -42.46
CA THR A 187 44.44 -0.52 -42.38
C THR A 187 43.47 -1.23 -41.42
N ASN A 188 42.94 -0.48 -40.44
CA ASN A 188 41.64 0.19 -40.61
C ASN A 188 41.22 0.98 -39.37
N ASP A 189 40.64 2.15 -39.66
CA ASP A 189 40.05 3.11 -38.74
C ASP A 189 38.99 2.47 -37.84
N THR A 190 39.08 2.73 -36.54
CA THR A 190 38.01 2.39 -35.59
C THR A 190 37.07 3.59 -35.49
N GLU A 191 36.03 3.60 -36.33
CA GLU A 191 34.91 4.53 -36.22
C GLU A 191 34.19 4.37 -34.88
N LEU A 192 34.16 5.48 -34.14
CA LEU A 192 33.48 5.64 -32.86
C LEU A 192 31.98 5.90 -33.10
N MET A 193 31.18 4.84 -33.26
CA MET A 193 29.71 4.98 -33.38
C MET A 193 29.04 5.04 -32.00
N GLY A 194 28.64 6.25 -31.60
CA GLY A 194 27.74 6.49 -30.47
C GLY A 194 26.31 5.99 -30.72
N PRO A 195 25.45 5.94 -29.68
CA PRO A 195 24.15 5.30 -29.78
C PRO A 195 23.14 6.12 -30.60
N THR A 196 22.68 5.54 -31.71
CA THR A 196 21.61 6.06 -32.56
C THR A 196 20.26 6.00 -31.84
N ARG A 197 19.65 7.18 -31.63
CA ARG A 197 18.26 7.31 -31.18
C ARG A 197 17.32 6.96 -32.33
N LEU A 198 16.54 5.89 -32.19
CA LEU A 198 15.43 5.58 -33.09
C LEU A 198 14.20 6.41 -32.69
N ILE A 199 13.83 7.38 -33.55
CA ILE A 199 12.54 8.06 -33.53
C ILE A 199 11.65 7.30 -34.53
N ASN A 200 10.66 6.57 -34.02
CA ASN A 200 9.58 6.06 -34.87
C ASN A 200 8.55 7.18 -35.06
N HIS A 201 8.46 7.70 -36.28
CA HIS A 201 7.28 8.40 -36.76
C HIS A 201 6.26 7.35 -37.22
N ILE A 202 5.07 7.36 -36.61
CA ILE A 202 3.88 6.66 -37.09
C ILE A 202 3.04 7.71 -37.83
N SER A 203 2.61 7.32 -39.03
CA SER A 203 1.74 8.06 -39.96
C SER A 203 0.42 8.53 -39.36
#